data_AF-A0A372JCG3-F1
#
_entry.id   AF-A0A372JCG3-F1
#
_cell.length_a   1.000
_cell.length_b   1.000
_cell.length_c   1.000
_cell.angle_alpha   90.00
_cell.angle_beta   90.00
_cell.angle_gamma   90.00
#
_symmetry.space_group_name_H-M   'P 1'
#
loop_
_entity.id
_entity.type
_entity.pdbx_description
1 polymer ?
#
loop_
_entity_poly.entity_id
_entity_poly.type
_entity_poly.pdbx_seq_one_letter_code
_entity_poly.pdbx_strand_id
1 'polypeptide(L)'
;MFQTVEGGRYRCALVIRLDDGVDAALLAAIGSATGLAFEEYGTGGFGGETLATVWKAGDDLLIEAECDEAGVRALLVRAGTAERAVAIRSAIGEHMPAWSEQMLRAQLADTFADAPQALVALLMAAGGARPEDETRELLRRALDHEDEEVRHFAEYAATVAAELEKPPVVMREDRSVRELDELLRPARPVKGKEHWVTVRAGVPERAVPRPVTWLRTSLDDTDDVLWWIGDQYWEAVVMRNLGDRTWLEDIYLAPDKGTALHVVLHDALGTVHLALHGGDVEATAAKLAEDVGAEVLPSAPPGLASTGSGQARAE
;
A
#
# COMPACT_ATOMS: atom_id res chain seq x y z
N MET A 1 -3.03 9.95 -8.03
CA MET A 1 -3.32 11.26 -7.38
C MET A 1 -3.72 11.02 -5.93
N PHE A 2 -3.11 11.74 -4.99
CA PHE A 2 -3.49 11.70 -3.57
C PHE A 2 -4.72 12.57 -3.30
N GLN A 3 -5.70 12.03 -2.59
CA GLN A 3 -6.94 12.71 -2.24
C GLN A 3 -7.32 12.43 -0.79
N THR A 4 -7.66 13.49 -0.07
CA THR A 4 -8.31 13.39 1.24
C THR A 4 -9.74 12.89 1.06
N VAL A 5 -10.12 11.82 1.76
CA VAL A 5 -11.45 11.21 1.66
C VAL A 5 -12.29 11.57 2.88
N GLU A 6 -13.15 12.57 2.72
CA GLU A 6 -14.13 12.89 3.74
C GLU A 6 -15.17 11.77 3.86
N GLY A 7 -15.57 11.50 5.10
CA GLY A 7 -16.59 10.51 5.45
C GLY A 7 -17.60 11.09 6.42
N GLY A 8 -18.72 10.39 6.60
CA GLY A 8 -19.78 10.83 7.48
C GLY A 8 -19.37 11.00 8.95
N ARG A 9 -20.15 11.80 9.70
CA ARG A 9 -19.82 12.22 11.07
C ARG A 9 -19.94 11.11 12.12
N TYR A 10 -20.66 10.03 11.83
CA TYR A 10 -20.89 8.95 12.78
C TYR A 10 -19.80 7.91 12.64
N ARG A 11 -18.98 7.78 13.69
CA ARG A 11 -17.80 6.93 13.71
C ARG A 11 -18.02 5.71 14.60
N CYS A 12 -17.59 4.55 14.14
CA CYS A 12 -17.39 3.38 14.98
C CYS A 12 -16.29 2.50 14.39
N ALA A 13 -15.73 1.62 15.18
CA ALA A 13 -14.74 0.67 14.69
C ALA A 13 -14.84 -0.67 15.42
N LEU A 14 -14.23 -1.68 14.81
CA LEU A 14 -13.99 -2.98 15.40
C LEU A 14 -12.57 -3.41 15.05
N VAL A 15 -11.81 -3.86 16.04
CA VAL A 15 -10.54 -4.57 15.81
C VAL A 15 -10.87 -5.96 15.32
N ILE A 16 -10.11 -6.46 14.34
CA ILE A 16 -10.27 -7.78 13.74
C ILE A 16 -8.94 -8.53 13.81
N ARG A 17 -8.91 -9.80 13.42
CA ARG A 17 -7.64 -10.53 13.32
C ARG A 17 -6.83 -9.99 12.14
N LEU A 18 -5.50 -10.08 12.25
CA LEU A 18 -4.58 -9.69 11.17
C LEU A 18 -4.78 -10.47 9.86
N ASP A 19 -5.27 -11.71 9.94
CA ASP A 19 -5.54 -12.52 8.73
C ASP A 19 -6.93 -12.25 8.13
N ASP A 20 -7.80 -11.55 8.86
CA ASP A 20 -9.13 -11.17 8.40
C ASP A 20 -9.08 -9.81 7.69
N GLY A 21 -10.03 -9.53 6.80
CA GLY A 21 -10.09 -8.26 6.08
C GLY A 21 -11.40 -8.09 5.32
N VAL A 22 -11.51 -6.99 4.56
CA VAL A 22 -12.70 -6.71 3.76
C VAL A 22 -12.71 -7.59 2.51
N ASP A 23 -13.66 -8.52 2.45
CA ASP A 23 -13.90 -9.37 1.29
C ASP A 23 -15.27 -9.09 0.63
N ALA A 24 -15.51 -9.74 -0.52
CA ALA A 24 -16.75 -9.58 -1.26
C ALA A 24 -17.99 -10.05 -0.47
N ALA A 25 -17.85 -11.01 0.44
CA ALA A 25 -18.95 -11.53 1.24
C ALA A 25 -19.33 -10.54 2.36
N LEU A 26 -18.35 -9.91 3.00
CA LEU A 26 -18.58 -8.82 3.95
C LEU A 26 -19.25 -7.63 3.27
N LEU A 27 -18.76 -7.20 2.10
CA LEU A 27 -19.37 -6.09 1.35
C LEU A 27 -20.83 -6.39 0.99
N ALA A 28 -21.15 -7.63 0.60
CA ALA A 28 -22.52 -8.07 0.32
C ALA A 28 -23.41 -8.09 1.58
N ALA A 29 -22.85 -8.51 2.72
CA ALA A 29 -23.54 -8.49 4.01
C ALA A 29 -23.85 -7.05 4.45
N ILE A 30 -22.87 -6.15 4.37
CA ILE A 30 -23.05 -4.72 4.64
C ILE A 30 -24.12 -4.12 3.72
N GLY A 31 -24.07 -4.44 2.42
CA GLY A 31 -25.06 -3.95 1.46
C GLY A 31 -26.48 -4.45 1.74
N SER A 32 -26.61 -5.70 2.19
CA SER A 32 -27.91 -6.25 2.63
C SER A 32 -28.47 -5.54 3.87
N ALA A 33 -27.60 -5.17 4.81
CA ALA A 33 -27.98 -4.50 6.06
C ALA A 33 -28.31 -3.00 5.89
N THR A 34 -27.68 -2.34 4.92
CA THR A 34 -27.71 -0.86 4.79
C THR A 34 -28.36 -0.35 3.50
N GLY A 35 -28.48 -1.21 2.48
CA GLY A 35 -28.83 -0.82 1.12
C GLY A 35 -27.73 -0.07 0.37
N LEU A 36 -26.50 0.00 0.91
CA LEU A 36 -25.36 0.66 0.29
C LEU A 36 -24.53 -0.30 -0.56
N ALA A 37 -23.93 0.21 -1.63
CA ALA A 37 -22.94 -0.52 -2.42
C ALA A 37 -21.57 0.14 -2.22
N PHE A 38 -20.73 -0.51 -1.43
CA PHE A 38 -19.36 -0.06 -1.17
C PHE A 38 -18.44 -0.55 -2.29
N GLU A 39 -17.71 0.39 -2.88
CA GLU A 39 -16.68 0.11 -3.88
C GLU A 39 -15.32 0.52 -3.35
N GLU A 40 -14.29 -0.27 -3.66
CA GLU A 40 -12.92 0.08 -3.32
C GLU A 40 -12.57 1.43 -3.95
N TYR A 41 -12.16 2.36 -3.10
CA TYR A 41 -11.88 3.74 -3.47
C TYR A 41 -10.37 3.98 -3.60
N GLY A 42 -9.53 3.40 -2.73
CA GLY A 42 -8.08 3.49 -2.86
C GLY A 42 -7.34 3.11 -1.59
N THR A 43 -6.00 3.15 -1.64
CA THR A 43 -5.10 2.81 -0.53
C THR A 43 -4.24 4.02 -0.13
N GLY A 44 -3.81 4.10 1.12
CA GLY A 44 -3.00 5.20 1.63
C GLY A 44 -2.85 5.13 3.15
N GLY A 45 -3.09 6.23 3.84
CA GLY A 45 -2.96 6.29 5.30
C GLY A 45 -3.51 7.57 5.93
N PHE A 46 -3.16 7.79 7.20
CA PHE A 46 -3.64 8.92 8.01
C PHE A 46 -2.58 10.00 8.28
N GLY A 47 -1.47 9.97 7.54
CA GLY A 47 -0.35 10.90 7.65
C GLY A 47 0.76 10.46 8.62
N GLY A 48 0.63 9.28 9.22
CA GLY A 48 1.70 8.57 9.92
C GLY A 48 1.77 7.11 9.45
N GLU A 49 2.09 6.20 10.36
CA GLU A 49 2.38 4.79 10.04
C GLU A 49 1.13 3.93 9.85
N THR A 50 -0.05 4.45 10.18
CA THR A 50 -1.31 3.73 10.00
C THR A 50 -1.69 3.67 8.51
N LEU A 51 -1.60 2.47 7.93
CA LEU A 51 -2.02 2.18 6.56
C LEU A 51 -3.55 2.09 6.47
N ALA A 52 -4.10 2.40 5.31
CA ALA A 52 -5.53 2.41 5.07
C ALA A 52 -5.90 1.89 3.68
N THR A 53 -6.84 0.96 3.60
CA THR A 53 -7.62 0.66 2.38
C THR A 53 -9.04 1.18 2.58
N VAL A 54 -9.55 1.96 1.64
CA VAL A 54 -10.84 2.66 1.78
C VAL A 54 -11.83 2.14 0.75
N TRP A 55 -13.04 1.79 1.22
CA TRP A 55 -14.22 1.56 0.40
C TRP A 55 -15.23 2.68 0.65
N LYS A 56 -15.91 3.12 -0.41
CA LYS A 56 -16.81 4.27 -0.38
C LYS A 56 -18.19 3.93 -0.96
N ALA A 57 -19.24 4.44 -0.31
CA ALA A 57 -20.61 4.42 -0.79
C ALA A 57 -21.27 5.79 -0.53
N GLY A 58 -21.25 6.69 -1.52
CA GLY A 58 -21.64 8.08 -1.29
C GLY A 58 -20.69 8.76 -0.30
N ASP A 59 -21.21 9.29 0.82
CA ASP A 59 -20.41 9.88 1.89
C ASP A 59 -20.06 8.89 3.02
N ASP A 60 -20.54 7.64 2.91
CA ASP A 60 -20.24 6.57 3.87
C ASP A 60 -18.91 5.89 3.50
N LEU A 61 -18.04 5.68 4.48
CA LEU A 61 -16.74 5.00 4.32
C LEU A 61 -16.67 3.75 5.20
N LEU A 62 -16.11 2.70 4.62
CA LEU A 62 -15.55 1.55 5.31
C LEU A 62 -14.04 1.61 5.09
N ILE A 63 -13.25 1.56 6.16
CA ILE A 63 -11.80 1.72 6.10
C ILE A 63 -11.19 0.52 6.82
N GLU A 64 -10.37 -0.25 6.12
CA GLU A 64 -9.47 -1.22 6.74
C GLU A 64 -8.20 -0.48 7.10
N ALA A 65 -7.93 -0.34 8.39
CA ALA A 65 -6.75 0.33 8.92
C ALA A 65 -5.82 -0.69 9.58
N GLU A 66 -4.53 -0.58 9.28
CA GLU A 66 -3.49 -1.44 9.84
C GLU A 66 -2.38 -0.59 10.47
N CYS A 67 -1.99 -0.98 11.68
CA CYS A 67 -0.83 -0.47 12.37
C CYS A 67 0.21 -1.60 12.42
N ASP A 68 1.09 -1.61 11.43
CA ASP A 68 2.05 -2.69 11.18
C ASP A 68 2.99 -2.90 12.37
N GLU A 69 3.47 -1.80 13.00
CA GLU A 69 4.39 -1.87 14.14
C GLU A 69 3.77 -2.57 15.36
N ALA A 70 2.48 -2.35 15.61
CA ALA A 70 1.75 -2.99 16.70
C ALA A 70 1.12 -4.33 16.32
N GLY A 71 1.12 -4.69 15.03
CA GLY A 71 0.42 -5.88 14.53
C GLY A 71 -1.08 -5.84 14.82
N VAL A 72 -1.73 -4.70 14.55
CA VAL A 72 -3.16 -4.51 14.80
C VAL A 72 -3.89 -4.10 13.52
N ARG A 73 -5.02 -4.75 13.23
CA ARG A 73 -5.95 -4.36 12.17
C ARG A 73 -7.33 -4.02 12.71
N ALA A 74 -7.94 -2.96 12.18
CA ALA A 74 -9.29 -2.57 12.53
C ALA A 74 -10.11 -2.16 11.30
N LEU A 75 -11.42 -2.42 11.35
CA LEU A 75 -12.38 -1.89 10.40
C LEU A 75 -13.04 -0.66 11.00
N LEU A 76 -12.77 0.50 10.41
CA LEU A 76 -13.32 1.79 10.79
C LEU A 76 -14.50 2.13 9.87
N VAL A 77 -15.55 2.69 10.46
CA VAL A 77 -16.76 3.10 9.75
C VAL A 77 -16.96 4.58 9.97
N ARG A 78 -17.22 5.31 8.89
CA ARG A 78 -17.63 6.72 8.92
C ARG A 78 -18.91 6.88 8.13
N ALA A 79 -20.03 7.02 8.82
CA ALA A 79 -21.35 7.00 8.21
C ALA A 79 -22.09 8.33 8.32
N GLY A 80 -22.97 8.60 7.35
CA GLY A 80 -23.84 9.78 7.31
C GLY A 80 -24.91 9.76 8.40
N THR A 81 -25.28 8.58 8.91
CA THR A 81 -26.26 8.41 10.01
C THR A 81 -25.78 7.41 11.06
N ALA A 82 -26.32 7.53 12.28
CA ALA A 82 -26.01 6.62 13.38
C ALA A 82 -26.50 5.20 13.08
N GLU A 83 -27.69 5.08 12.48
CA GLU A 83 -28.31 3.81 12.11
C GLU A 83 -27.44 3.04 11.11
N ARG A 84 -26.83 3.74 10.14
CA ARG A 84 -25.90 3.14 9.19
C ARG A 84 -24.62 2.68 9.87
N ALA A 85 -24.00 3.52 10.71
CA ALA A 85 -22.81 3.12 11.47
C ALA A 85 -23.05 1.86 12.30
N VAL A 86 -24.21 1.77 12.98
CA VAL A 86 -24.59 0.59 13.77
C VAL A 86 -24.81 -0.62 12.88
N ALA A 87 -25.55 -0.48 11.76
CA ALA A 87 -25.83 -1.58 10.85
C ALA A 87 -24.54 -2.16 10.23
N ILE A 88 -23.61 -1.31 9.80
CA ILE A 88 -22.31 -1.73 9.26
C ILE A 88 -21.50 -2.46 10.35
N ARG A 89 -21.40 -1.88 11.55
CA ARG A 89 -20.69 -2.49 12.67
C ARG A 89 -21.26 -3.87 13.04
N SER A 90 -22.58 -4.01 13.07
CA SER A 90 -23.23 -5.29 13.34
C SER A 90 -22.93 -6.31 12.25
N ALA A 91 -23.00 -5.92 10.96
CA ALA A 91 -22.66 -6.80 9.85
C ALA A 91 -21.21 -7.31 9.93
N ILE A 92 -20.27 -6.44 10.31
CA ILE A 92 -18.87 -6.84 10.54
C ILE A 92 -18.77 -7.88 11.67
N GLY A 93 -19.37 -7.58 12.83
CA GLY A 93 -19.30 -8.48 14.00
C GLY A 93 -20.04 -9.82 13.83
N GLU A 94 -21.03 -9.88 12.93
CA GLU A 94 -21.68 -11.13 12.53
C GLU A 94 -20.85 -11.93 11.51
N HIS A 95 -20.04 -11.25 10.71
CA HIS A 95 -19.25 -11.85 9.63
C HIS A 95 -17.93 -12.45 10.11
N MET A 96 -17.26 -11.80 11.06
CA MET A 96 -15.94 -12.21 11.54
C MET A 96 -15.75 -11.95 13.04
N PRO A 97 -14.81 -12.66 13.71
CA PRO A 97 -14.41 -12.35 15.06
C PRO A 97 -13.89 -10.91 15.15
N ALA A 98 -14.54 -10.10 15.99
CA ALA A 98 -14.22 -8.70 16.10
C ALA A 98 -14.38 -8.22 17.55
N TRP A 99 -13.60 -7.20 17.92
CA TRP A 99 -13.59 -6.63 19.28
C TRP A 99 -13.91 -5.14 19.24
N SER A 100 -14.89 -4.74 20.04
CA SER A 100 -15.19 -3.34 20.27
C SER A 100 -14.28 -2.74 21.33
N GLU A 101 -14.25 -1.41 21.40
CA GLU A 101 -13.58 -0.66 22.47
C GLU A 101 -13.98 -1.19 23.86
N GLN A 102 -15.27 -1.38 24.11
CA GLN A 102 -15.77 -1.92 25.38
C GLN A 102 -15.22 -3.32 25.69
N MET A 103 -15.14 -4.20 24.70
CA MET A 103 -14.63 -5.56 24.87
C MET A 103 -13.13 -5.57 25.18
N LEU A 104 -12.34 -4.79 24.44
CA LEU A 104 -10.90 -4.67 24.66
C LEU A 104 -10.60 -4.02 26.00
N ARG A 105 -11.33 -2.96 26.36
CA ARG A 105 -11.20 -2.31 27.67
C ARG A 105 -11.44 -3.27 28.82
N ALA A 106 -12.49 -4.10 28.71
CA ALA A 106 -12.78 -5.11 29.73
C ALA A 106 -11.67 -6.16 29.86
N GLN A 107 -10.99 -6.51 28.77
CA GLN A 107 -9.84 -7.43 28.80
C GLN A 107 -8.59 -6.77 29.41
N LEU A 108 -8.36 -5.49 29.09
CA LEU A 108 -7.13 -4.78 29.44
C LEU A 108 -7.14 -4.09 30.80
N ALA A 109 -8.31 -3.92 31.44
CA ALA A 109 -8.48 -3.12 32.66
C ALA A 109 -7.42 -3.35 33.76
N ASP A 110 -6.98 -4.61 33.90
CA ASP A 110 -6.00 -5.06 34.89
C ASP A 110 -4.80 -5.80 34.27
N THR A 111 -4.69 -5.88 32.94
CA THR A 111 -3.68 -6.70 32.24
C THR A 111 -2.88 -5.92 31.19
N PHE A 112 -3.16 -4.62 31.00
CA PHE A 112 -2.45 -3.83 29.97
C PHE A 112 -0.93 -3.80 30.16
N ALA A 113 -0.43 -4.00 31.39
CA ALA A 113 1.01 -4.09 31.65
C ALA A 113 1.63 -5.39 31.13
N ASP A 114 0.86 -6.48 31.02
CA ASP A 114 1.34 -7.78 30.53
C ASP A 114 1.40 -7.83 28.98
N ALA A 115 0.64 -6.96 28.32
CA ALA A 115 0.63 -6.81 26.86
C ALA A 115 0.39 -5.34 26.45
N PRO A 116 1.39 -4.46 26.64
CA PRO A 116 1.24 -3.01 26.44
C PRO A 116 0.83 -2.61 25.01
N GLN A 117 1.29 -3.35 24.01
CA GLN A 117 0.92 -3.15 22.61
C GLN A 117 -0.59 -3.25 22.35
N ALA A 118 -1.34 -3.96 23.21
CA ALA A 118 -2.79 -4.06 23.09
C ALA A 118 -3.52 -2.72 23.39
N LEU A 119 -2.84 -1.74 23.98
CA LEU A 119 -3.34 -0.36 24.10
C LEU A 119 -3.58 0.25 22.71
N VAL A 120 -2.76 -0.08 21.70
CA VAL A 120 -2.96 0.36 20.32
C VAL A 120 -4.28 -0.19 19.76
N ALA A 121 -4.54 -1.48 19.98
CA ALA A 121 -5.82 -2.09 19.59
C ALA A 121 -7.02 -1.42 20.27
N LEU A 122 -6.92 -1.12 21.56
CA LEU A 122 -7.97 -0.41 22.28
C LEU A 122 -8.29 0.94 21.64
N LEU A 123 -7.27 1.72 21.27
CA LEU A 123 -7.46 3.04 20.67
C LEU A 123 -7.88 2.97 19.19
N MET A 124 -7.42 1.97 18.43
CA MET A 124 -7.93 1.71 17.08
C MET A 124 -9.42 1.33 17.09
N ALA A 125 -9.89 0.65 18.15
CA ALA A 125 -11.31 0.32 18.30
C ALA A 125 -12.21 1.54 18.58
N ALA A 126 -11.65 2.69 18.98
CA ALA A 126 -12.37 3.96 19.01
C ALA A 126 -12.55 4.56 17.61
N GLY A 127 -11.71 4.16 16.64
CA GLY A 127 -11.85 4.50 15.21
C GLY A 127 -11.79 5.99 14.90
N GLY A 128 -10.99 6.73 15.66
CA GLY A 128 -10.91 8.19 15.57
C GLY A 128 -12.16 8.90 16.11
N ALA A 129 -13.10 8.21 16.74
CA ALA A 129 -14.04 8.85 17.64
C ALA A 129 -13.32 9.22 18.95
N ARG A 130 -13.91 10.11 19.73
CA ARG A 130 -13.45 10.35 21.10
C ARG A 130 -13.61 9.04 21.91
N PRO A 131 -12.54 8.48 22.48
CA PRO A 131 -12.66 7.26 23.29
C PRO A 131 -13.55 7.47 24.52
N GLU A 132 -14.17 6.38 24.99
CA GLU A 132 -14.98 6.35 26.21
C GLU A 132 -14.20 6.87 27.41
N ASP A 133 -14.89 7.42 28.40
CA ASP A 133 -14.28 8.01 29.59
C ASP A 133 -13.39 7.00 30.33
N GLU A 134 -13.84 5.76 30.43
CA GLU A 134 -13.10 4.66 31.04
C GLU A 134 -11.89 4.22 30.22
N THR A 135 -11.94 4.29 28.89
CA THR A 135 -10.79 4.04 28.01
C THR A 135 -9.73 5.13 28.19
N ARG A 136 -10.16 6.39 28.29
CA ARG A 136 -9.25 7.53 28.53
C ARG A 136 -8.60 7.45 29.91
N GLU A 137 -9.32 7.00 30.93
CA GLU A 137 -8.75 6.77 32.26
C GLU A 137 -7.75 5.62 32.27
N LEU A 138 -8.01 4.52 31.55
CA LEU A 138 -7.04 3.43 31.36
C LEU A 138 -5.77 3.94 30.67
N LEU A 139 -5.91 4.69 29.57
CA LEU A 139 -4.78 5.28 28.86
C LEU A 139 -3.97 6.22 29.77
N ARG A 140 -4.63 7.04 30.59
CA ARG A 140 -3.97 7.92 31.56
C ARG A 140 -3.16 7.12 32.58
N ARG A 141 -3.72 6.04 33.12
CA ARG A 141 -3.00 5.11 34.02
C ARG A 141 -1.78 4.48 33.35
N ALA A 142 -1.87 4.15 32.06
CA ALA A 142 -0.75 3.59 31.30
C ALA A 142 0.35 4.63 31.03
N LEU A 143 -0.01 5.88 30.73
CA LEU A 143 0.94 7.00 30.56
C LEU A 143 1.68 7.34 31.87
N ASP A 144 1.00 7.19 33.01
CA ASP A 144 1.56 7.42 34.35
C ASP A 144 2.29 6.16 34.91
N HIS A 145 2.39 5.08 34.13
CA HIS A 145 2.93 3.80 34.61
C HIS A 145 4.45 3.87 34.84
N GLU A 146 4.98 3.06 35.77
CA GLU A 146 6.42 3.07 36.09
C GLU A 146 7.28 2.42 35.01
N ASP A 147 6.74 1.38 34.37
CA ASP A 147 7.35 0.68 33.23
C ASP A 147 7.42 1.57 31.98
N GLU A 148 8.62 1.69 31.40
CA GLU A 148 8.90 2.50 30.21
C GLU A 148 8.22 1.94 28.96
N GLU A 149 8.12 0.61 28.82
CA GLU A 149 7.48 -0.03 27.67
C GLU A 149 5.97 0.26 27.67
N VAL A 150 5.35 0.24 28.85
CA VAL A 150 3.93 0.60 29.02
C VAL A 150 3.68 2.05 28.63
N ARG A 151 4.51 2.98 29.10
CA ARG A 151 4.40 4.39 28.73
C ARG A 151 4.58 4.59 27.24
N HIS A 152 5.58 3.95 26.65
CA HIS A 152 5.87 4.03 25.22
C HIS A 152 4.66 3.61 24.37
N PHE A 153 4.07 2.44 24.62
CA PHE A 153 2.89 2.00 23.88
C PHE A 153 1.63 2.83 24.16
N ALA A 154 1.52 3.42 25.36
CA ALA A 154 0.45 4.37 25.65
C ALA A 154 0.59 5.67 24.84
N GLU A 155 1.81 6.21 24.73
CA GLU A 155 2.11 7.37 23.87
C GLU A 155 1.86 7.05 22.40
N TYR A 156 2.29 5.89 21.94
CA TYR A 156 2.06 5.44 20.56
C TYR A 156 0.57 5.26 20.25
N ALA A 157 -0.20 4.61 21.15
CA ALA A 157 -1.63 4.47 21.00
C ALA A 157 -2.36 5.83 20.95
N ALA A 158 -1.89 6.83 21.69
CA ALA A 158 -2.41 8.20 21.62
C ALA A 158 -2.11 8.87 20.26
N THR A 159 -0.92 8.64 19.70
CA THR A 159 -0.55 9.10 18.35
C THR A 159 -1.47 8.47 17.30
N VAL A 160 -1.64 7.15 17.32
CA VAL A 160 -2.55 6.42 16.42
C VAL A 160 -3.99 6.96 16.54
N ALA A 161 -4.48 7.20 17.75
CA ALA A 161 -5.81 7.79 17.95
C ALA A 161 -5.95 9.16 17.28
N ALA A 162 -4.95 10.04 17.43
CA ALA A 162 -4.94 11.37 16.82
C ALA A 162 -4.81 11.34 15.29
N GLU A 163 -4.14 10.33 14.72
CA GLU A 163 -4.11 10.09 13.28
C GLU A 163 -5.48 9.68 12.76
N LEU A 164 -6.11 8.69 13.40
CA LEU A 164 -7.41 8.16 13.00
C LEU A 164 -8.54 9.20 13.11
N GLU A 165 -8.36 10.28 13.86
CA GLU A 165 -9.31 11.40 13.89
C GLU A 165 -9.42 12.12 12.53
N LYS A 166 -8.33 12.13 11.76
CA LYS A 166 -8.21 12.84 10.47
C LYS A 166 -8.85 12.04 9.34
N PRO A 167 -9.32 12.66 8.26
CA PRO A 167 -9.70 11.92 7.05
C PRO A 167 -8.48 11.20 6.44
N PRO A 168 -8.64 9.96 5.93
CA PRO A 168 -7.55 9.27 5.27
C PRO A 168 -7.16 10.00 3.98
N VAL A 169 -5.87 10.00 3.67
CA VAL A 169 -5.34 10.44 2.38
C VAL A 169 -5.03 9.19 1.59
N VAL A 170 -5.73 9.02 0.47
CA VAL A 170 -5.60 7.83 -0.37
C VAL A 170 -5.07 8.19 -1.74
N MET A 171 -4.27 7.29 -2.28
CA MET A 171 -4.01 7.22 -3.70
C MET A 171 -5.12 6.40 -4.35
N ARG A 172 -5.85 7.04 -5.26
CA ARG A 172 -6.70 6.30 -6.20
C ARG A 172 -5.79 5.68 -7.25
N GLU A 173 -5.81 4.35 -7.35
CA GLU A 173 -5.56 3.70 -8.63
C GLU A 173 -6.70 4.13 -9.54
N ASP A 174 -6.46 5.15 -10.35
CA ASP A 174 -7.50 5.64 -11.23
C ASP A 174 -7.76 4.55 -12.28
N ARG A 175 -8.83 3.77 -12.11
CA ARG A 175 -9.21 2.73 -13.08
C ARG A 175 -9.43 3.32 -14.49
N SER A 176 -9.65 4.63 -14.61
CA SER A 176 -9.68 5.40 -15.86
C SER A 176 -8.30 5.73 -16.46
N VAL A 177 -7.18 5.42 -15.79
CA VAL A 177 -5.81 5.74 -16.24
C VAL A 177 -5.03 4.51 -16.73
N ARG A 178 -5.69 3.38 -17.01
CA ARG A 178 -5.07 2.34 -17.85
C ARG A 178 -5.23 2.61 -19.34
N GLU A 179 -5.36 3.86 -19.76
CA GLU A 179 -4.72 4.24 -21.03
C GLU A 179 -3.22 4.32 -20.75
N LEU A 180 -2.56 3.16 -20.84
CA LEU A 180 -1.11 3.13 -20.86
C LEU A 180 -0.65 4.08 -21.96
N ASP A 181 0.27 4.97 -21.57
CA ASP A 181 0.97 5.84 -22.50
C ASP A 181 1.48 5.01 -23.68
N GLU A 182 1.47 5.61 -24.87
CA GLU A 182 1.85 4.92 -26.10
C GLU A 182 3.22 4.24 -25.98
N LEU A 183 4.11 4.84 -25.20
CA LEU A 183 5.45 4.35 -24.90
C LEU A 183 5.44 2.99 -24.18
N LEU A 184 4.46 2.75 -23.30
CA LEU A 184 4.34 1.50 -22.54
C LEU A 184 3.37 0.49 -23.20
N ARG A 185 2.72 0.87 -24.30
CA ARG A 185 1.72 0.02 -24.96
C ARG A 185 2.40 -1.05 -25.83
N PRO A 186 2.06 -2.34 -25.69
CA PRO A 186 2.53 -3.39 -26.57
C PRO A 186 2.08 -3.12 -28.00
N ALA A 187 2.95 -3.41 -28.98
CA ALA A 187 2.67 -3.22 -30.39
C ALA A 187 1.45 -4.03 -30.89
N ARG A 188 1.08 -5.09 -30.18
CA ARG A 188 -0.10 -5.92 -30.45
C ARG A 188 -0.79 -6.30 -29.13
N PRO A 189 -2.11 -6.52 -29.13
CA PRO A 189 -2.80 -7.03 -27.95
C PRO A 189 -2.20 -8.34 -27.46
N VAL A 190 -1.89 -8.41 -26.17
CA VAL A 190 -1.30 -9.57 -25.52
C VAL A 190 -2.35 -10.26 -24.65
N LYS A 191 -2.35 -11.60 -24.63
CA LYS A 191 -3.20 -12.37 -23.72
C LYS A 191 -2.68 -12.25 -22.28
N GLY A 192 -3.58 -12.13 -21.32
CA GLY A 192 -3.25 -12.03 -19.89
C GLY A 192 -3.77 -10.73 -19.28
N LYS A 193 -3.49 -10.54 -17.99
CA LYS A 193 -3.91 -9.36 -17.22
C LYS A 193 -2.99 -8.15 -17.42
N GLU A 194 -1.85 -8.34 -18.08
CA GLU A 194 -0.85 -7.30 -18.30
C GLU A 194 -0.90 -6.81 -19.73
N HIS A 195 -1.03 -5.50 -19.87
CA HIS A 195 -1.24 -4.82 -21.15
C HIS A 195 -0.14 -3.80 -21.46
N TRP A 196 1.03 -3.94 -20.83
CA TRP A 196 2.20 -3.06 -20.96
C TRP A 196 3.44 -3.84 -21.45
N VAL A 197 4.46 -3.10 -21.91
CA VAL A 197 5.79 -3.66 -22.24
C VAL A 197 6.67 -3.83 -21.00
N THR A 198 7.60 -4.77 -21.04
CA THR A 198 8.52 -5.11 -19.95
C THR A 198 9.90 -5.45 -20.52
N VAL A 199 10.94 -5.22 -19.71
CA VAL A 199 12.31 -5.66 -20.02
C VAL A 199 12.62 -7.06 -19.47
N ARG A 200 11.66 -7.69 -18.79
CA ARG A 200 11.74 -9.07 -18.32
C ARG A 200 11.96 -10.02 -19.49
N ALA A 201 12.95 -10.89 -19.35
CA ALA A 201 13.23 -11.90 -20.35
C ALA A 201 12.18 -13.01 -20.37
N GLY A 202 12.02 -13.62 -21.54
CA GLY A 202 11.06 -14.71 -21.74
C GLY A 202 9.60 -14.26 -21.93
N VAL A 203 9.34 -12.95 -22.02
CA VAL A 203 8.01 -12.39 -22.34
C VAL A 203 8.03 -11.66 -23.70
N PRO A 204 8.33 -12.35 -24.81
CA PRO A 204 8.59 -11.72 -26.11
C PRO A 204 7.39 -10.92 -26.64
N GLU A 205 6.17 -11.36 -26.34
CA GLU A 205 4.94 -10.65 -26.68
C GLU A 205 4.81 -9.26 -26.03
N ARG A 206 5.58 -8.98 -24.97
CA ARG A 206 5.60 -7.69 -24.24
C ARG A 206 6.96 -7.00 -24.30
N ALA A 207 7.87 -7.42 -25.17
CA ALA A 207 9.20 -6.84 -25.21
C ALA A 207 9.16 -5.34 -25.55
N VAL A 208 9.95 -4.55 -24.82
CA VAL A 208 10.20 -3.14 -25.16
C VAL A 208 10.76 -3.01 -26.58
N PRO A 209 10.23 -2.11 -27.42
CA PRO A 209 10.82 -1.82 -28.73
C PRO A 209 12.27 -1.35 -28.60
N ARG A 210 13.18 -1.94 -29.37
CA ARG A 210 14.59 -1.52 -29.40
C ARG A 210 14.73 -0.18 -30.14
N PRO A 211 15.70 0.68 -29.78
CA PRO A 211 16.80 0.44 -28.83
C PRO A 211 16.38 0.58 -27.36
N VAL A 212 17.10 -0.12 -26.48
CA VAL A 212 16.98 0.00 -25.02
C VAL A 212 18.38 0.22 -24.47
N THR A 213 18.58 1.30 -23.73
CA THR A 213 19.85 1.60 -23.05
C THR A 213 19.82 0.99 -21.67
N TRP A 214 20.80 0.15 -21.39
CA TRP A 214 20.94 -0.52 -20.10
C TRP A 214 21.95 0.23 -19.25
N LEU A 215 21.65 0.39 -17.97
CA LEU A 215 22.58 0.90 -16.99
C LEU A 215 22.65 -0.04 -15.79
N ARG A 216 23.78 -0.03 -15.11
CA ARG A 216 23.99 -0.68 -13.82
C ARG A 216 24.35 0.38 -12.80
N THR A 217 23.71 0.35 -11.65
CA THR A 217 24.13 1.16 -10.51
C THR A 217 25.07 0.33 -9.63
N SER A 218 25.93 0.99 -8.85
CA SER A 218 26.74 0.34 -7.81
C SER A 218 25.96 0.08 -6.53
N LEU A 219 24.64 0.28 -6.55
CA LEU A 219 23.79 0.26 -5.37
C LEU A 219 23.13 -1.11 -5.23
N ASP A 220 23.18 -1.63 -4.01
CA ASP A 220 22.50 -2.86 -3.62
C ASP A 220 21.01 -2.61 -3.32
N ASP A 221 20.63 -1.35 -3.06
CA ASP A 221 19.28 -0.88 -2.75
C ASP A 221 18.80 0.18 -3.77
N THR A 222 17.49 0.24 -4.03
CA THR A 222 16.85 1.15 -4.97
C THR A 222 16.71 2.59 -4.48
N ASP A 223 16.89 2.84 -3.18
CA ASP A 223 16.55 4.11 -2.54
C ASP A 223 17.09 5.35 -3.26
N ASP A 224 18.39 5.40 -3.60
CA ASP A 224 18.95 6.60 -4.27
C ASP A 224 18.36 6.84 -5.67
N VAL A 225 18.02 5.76 -6.39
CA VAL A 225 17.34 5.85 -7.68
C VAL A 225 15.92 6.36 -7.50
N LEU A 226 15.22 5.87 -6.47
CA LEU A 226 13.87 6.31 -6.14
C LEU A 226 13.84 7.78 -5.67
N TRP A 227 14.83 8.21 -4.89
CA TRP A 227 15.02 9.62 -4.53
C TRP A 227 15.25 10.48 -5.76
N TRP A 228 16.13 10.06 -6.67
CA TRP A 228 16.37 10.79 -7.92
C TRP A 228 15.11 10.88 -8.79
N ILE A 229 14.37 9.78 -8.95
CA ILE A 229 13.08 9.73 -9.66
C ILE A 229 12.09 10.75 -9.05
N GLY A 230 12.01 10.79 -7.71
CA GLY A 230 11.17 11.73 -6.96
C GLY A 230 11.56 13.18 -7.22
N ASP A 231 12.86 13.51 -7.13
CA ASP A 231 13.38 14.87 -7.37
C ASP A 231 13.16 15.34 -8.82
N GLN A 232 13.18 14.41 -9.78
CA GLN A 232 12.89 14.70 -11.18
C GLN A 232 11.37 14.67 -11.50
N TYR A 233 10.50 14.43 -10.50
CA TYR A 233 9.04 14.35 -10.64
C TYR A 233 8.54 13.31 -11.65
N TRP A 234 9.23 12.17 -11.75
CA TRP A 234 8.81 11.09 -12.64
C TRP A 234 7.54 10.41 -12.11
N GLU A 235 6.64 10.05 -13.01
CA GLU A 235 5.36 9.42 -12.67
C GLU A 235 5.54 7.89 -12.62
N ALA A 236 5.25 7.27 -11.47
CA ALA A 236 5.20 5.81 -11.36
C ALA A 236 3.94 5.29 -12.08
N VAL A 237 4.12 4.42 -13.09
CA VAL A 237 3.02 3.91 -13.93
C VAL A 237 2.74 2.44 -13.69
N VAL A 238 3.76 1.67 -13.32
CA VAL A 238 3.63 0.25 -12.96
C VAL A 238 4.50 0.00 -11.74
N MET A 239 3.89 -0.46 -10.65
CA MET A 239 4.60 -1.03 -9.50
C MET A 239 4.18 -2.48 -9.38
N ARG A 240 5.13 -3.43 -9.39
CA ARG A 240 4.71 -4.84 -9.27
C ARG A 240 5.73 -5.79 -8.69
N ASN A 241 5.31 -6.37 -7.57
CA ASN A 241 5.86 -7.60 -7.00
C ASN A 241 5.12 -8.79 -7.63
N LEU A 242 5.63 -9.31 -8.74
CA LEU A 242 5.09 -10.53 -9.36
C LEU A 242 5.38 -11.69 -8.40
N GLY A 243 4.42 -12.59 -8.15
CA GLY A 243 4.54 -13.70 -7.17
C GLY A 243 5.68 -14.71 -7.38
N ASP A 244 6.60 -14.42 -8.30
CA ASP A 244 7.90 -15.04 -8.52
C ASP A 244 8.93 -14.14 -7.82
N ARG A 245 9.27 -14.46 -6.56
CA ARG A 245 10.05 -13.62 -5.62
C ARG A 245 11.41 -13.15 -6.13
N THR A 246 11.84 -13.59 -7.31
CA THR A 246 13.15 -13.31 -7.87
C THR A 246 13.17 -12.11 -8.80
N TRP A 247 12.03 -11.62 -9.34
CA TRP A 247 12.00 -10.50 -10.29
C TRP A 247 11.05 -9.38 -9.86
N LEU A 248 11.60 -8.17 -9.68
CA LEU A 248 10.85 -6.94 -9.45
C LEU A 248 11.19 -5.91 -10.53
N GLU A 249 10.15 -5.27 -11.06
CA GLU A 249 10.26 -4.24 -12.08
C GLU A 249 9.24 -3.15 -11.81
N ASP A 250 9.74 -1.95 -11.50
CA ASP A 250 8.95 -0.74 -11.37
C ASP A 250 9.23 0.17 -12.58
N ILE A 251 8.17 0.74 -13.15
CA ILE A 251 8.24 1.50 -14.40
C ILE A 251 7.76 2.92 -14.15
N TYR A 252 8.63 3.87 -14.50
CA TYR A 252 8.42 5.30 -14.34
C TYR A 252 8.46 5.99 -15.70
N LEU A 253 7.63 7.00 -15.86
CA LEU A 253 7.65 7.90 -17.01
C LEU A 253 8.20 9.25 -16.61
N ALA A 254 9.02 9.83 -17.49
CA ALA A 254 9.44 11.22 -17.38
C ALA A 254 8.18 12.13 -17.35
N PRO A 255 8.28 13.36 -16.79
CA PRO A 255 7.14 14.27 -16.70
C PRO A 255 6.46 14.59 -18.05
N ASP A 256 7.21 14.54 -19.14
CA ASP A 256 6.72 14.75 -20.51
C ASP A 256 6.13 13.48 -21.15
N LYS A 257 6.23 12.34 -20.46
CA LYS A 257 5.80 11.00 -20.88
C LYS A 257 6.53 10.47 -22.12
N GLY A 258 7.64 11.11 -22.51
CA GLY A 258 8.42 10.78 -23.69
C GLY A 258 9.49 9.72 -23.45
N THR A 259 9.86 9.49 -22.18
CA THR A 259 10.92 8.53 -21.78
C THR A 259 10.44 7.65 -20.64
N ALA A 260 10.75 6.36 -20.72
CA ALA A 260 10.44 5.36 -19.71
C ALA A 260 11.73 4.85 -19.06
N LEU A 261 11.68 4.70 -17.73
CA LEU A 261 12.73 4.13 -16.90
C LEU A 261 12.16 2.92 -16.19
N HIS A 262 12.77 1.77 -16.45
CA HIS A 262 12.49 0.52 -15.76
C HIS A 262 13.56 0.33 -14.69
N VAL A 263 13.16 0.27 -13.43
CA VAL A 263 14.01 -0.08 -12.30
C VAL A 263 13.86 -1.57 -12.05
N VAL A 264 14.93 -2.32 -12.24
CA VAL A 264 14.93 -3.78 -12.26
C VAL A 264 15.76 -4.34 -11.13
N LEU A 265 15.14 -5.20 -10.33
CA LEU A 265 15.81 -6.01 -9.31
C LEU A 265 15.60 -7.49 -9.62
N HIS A 266 16.70 -8.23 -9.58
CA HIS A 266 16.65 -9.68 -9.67
C HIS A 266 17.84 -10.32 -8.96
N ASP A 267 17.61 -11.41 -8.23
CA ASP A 267 18.64 -12.07 -7.42
C ASP A 267 19.90 -12.43 -8.22
N ALA A 268 19.74 -12.88 -9.48
CA ALA A 268 20.87 -13.23 -10.34
C ALA A 268 21.66 -12.03 -10.89
N LEU A 269 21.14 -10.80 -10.76
CA LEU A 269 21.83 -9.59 -11.19
C LEU A 269 22.74 -9.03 -10.10
N GLY A 270 22.47 -9.36 -8.83
CA GLY A 270 23.28 -8.96 -7.68
C GLY A 270 23.24 -7.47 -7.32
N THR A 271 22.78 -6.60 -8.22
CA THR A 271 22.64 -5.14 -8.04
C THR A 271 21.43 -4.61 -8.82
N VAL A 272 21.02 -3.38 -8.54
CA VAL A 272 19.96 -2.69 -9.29
C VAL A 272 20.41 -2.41 -10.72
N HIS A 273 19.53 -2.71 -11.67
CA HIS A 273 19.73 -2.43 -13.08
C HIS A 273 18.63 -1.52 -13.60
N LEU A 274 18.98 -0.66 -14.55
CA LEU A 274 18.06 0.29 -15.16
C LEU A 274 17.95 0.00 -16.65
N ALA A 275 16.76 0.14 -17.20
CA ALA A 275 16.56 0.15 -18.63
C ALA A 275 15.77 1.38 -19.06
N LEU A 276 16.33 2.11 -20.03
CA LEU A 276 15.75 3.31 -20.61
C LEU A 276 15.31 3.08 -22.05
N HIS A 277 14.14 3.59 -22.39
CA HIS A 277 13.68 3.71 -23.78
C HIS A 277 12.77 4.94 -23.95
N GLY A 278 12.64 5.42 -25.20
CA GLY A 278 11.87 6.62 -25.52
C GLY A 278 12.71 7.71 -26.17
N GLY A 279 12.33 8.97 -25.96
CA GLY A 279 12.86 10.15 -26.66
C GLY A 279 14.19 10.68 -26.12
N ASP A 280 14.33 10.82 -24.80
CA ASP A 280 15.45 11.55 -24.17
C ASP A 280 16.47 10.62 -23.48
N VAL A 281 16.57 9.38 -23.97
CA VAL A 281 17.36 8.30 -23.36
C VAL A 281 18.82 8.68 -23.08
N GLU A 282 19.49 9.35 -24.02
CA GLU A 282 20.90 9.73 -23.85
C GLU A 282 21.10 10.79 -22.76
N ALA A 283 20.22 11.79 -22.71
CA ALA A 283 20.27 12.85 -21.71
C ALA A 283 19.94 12.30 -20.32
N THR A 284 18.93 11.42 -20.22
CA THR A 284 18.58 10.74 -18.97
C THR A 284 19.71 9.84 -18.48
N ALA A 285 20.33 9.06 -19.38
CA ALA A 285 21.46 8.20 -19.03
C ALA A 285 22.66 9.01 -18.52
N ALA A 286 22.95 10.17 -19.14
CA ALA A 286 24.02 11.05 -18.70
C ALA A 286 23.75 11.61 -17.28
N LYS A 287 22.52 12.04 -17.00
CA LYS A 287 22.13 12.51 -15.66
C LYS A 287 22.23 11.41 -14.61
N LEU A 288 21.74 10.21 -14.91
CA LEU A 288 21.87 9.06 -13.99
C LEU A 288 23.35 8.70 -13.73
N ALA A 289 24.22 8.83 -14.74
CA ALA A 289 25.65 8.63 -14.55
C ALA A 289 26.28 9.70 -13.64
N GLU A 290 25.85 10.96 -13.77
CA GLU A 290 26.34 12.08 -12.97
C GLU A 290 25.83 12.05 -11.52
N ASP A 291 24.52 11.88 -11.35
CA ASP A 291 23.83 12.08 -10.07
C ASP A 291 23.88 10.84 -9.17
N VAL A 292 23.75 9.64 -9.77
CA VAL A 292 23.67 8.37 -9.03
C VAL A 292 24.78 7.37 -9.41
N GLY A 293 25.79 7.84 -10.16
CA GLY A 293 26.95 7.02 -10.52
C GLY A 293 26.64 5.82 -11.43
N ALA A 294 25.54 5.86 -12.17
CA ALA A 294 25.14 4.74 -13.04
C ALA A 294 26.13 4.54 -14.21
N GLU A 295 26.48 3.28 -14.48
CA GLU A 295 27.34 2.89 -15.60
C GLU A 295 26.47 2.41 -16.78
N VAL A 296 26.65 3.02 -17.95
CA VAL A 296 25.99 2.56 -19.19
C VAL A 296 26.62 1.26 -19.66
N LEU A 297 25.79 0.24 -19.85
CA LEU A 297 26.19 -1.08 -20.30
C LEU A 297 26.13 -1.19 -21.84
N PRO A 298 27.05 -1.95 -22.46
CA PRO A 298 27.04 -2.17 -23.91
C PRO A 298 25.87 -3.05 -24.39
N SER A 299 25.26 -3.82 -23.49
CA SER A 299 24.13 -4.71 -23.76
C SER A 299 23.31 -4.98 -22.51
N ALA A 300 22.19 -5.69 -22.67
CA ALA A 300 21.43 -6.19 -21.53
C ALA A 300 22.34 -7.03 -20.59
N PRO A 301 22.15 -6.95 -19.26
CA PRO A 301 22.94 -7.69 -18.28
C PRO A 301 23.00 -9.21 -18.55
N PRO A 302 24.19 -9.83 -18.42
CA PRO A 302 24.32 -11.28 -18.50
C PRO A 302 23.53 -11.93 -17.36
N GLY A 303 22.48 -12.69 -17.69
CA GLY A 303 21.52 -13.22 -16.71
C GLY A 303 20.07 -12.90 -17.08
N LEU A 304 19.84 -11.80 -17.80
CA LEU A 304 18.54 -11.51 -18.40
C LEU A 304 18.29 -12.38 -19.63
N ALA A 305 19.26 -12.52 -20.53
CA ALA A 305 19.03 -13.22 -21.81
C ALA A 305 18.66 -14.72 -21.69
N SER A 306 18.89 -15.37 -20.54
CA SER A 306 18.84 -16.83 -20.37
C SER A 306 17.72 -17.38 -19.47
N THR A 307 16.96 -16.56 -18.73
CA THR A 307 15.93 -17.07 -17.80
C THR A 307 14.61 -17.46 -18.48
N GLY A 308 14.50 -17.24 -19.79
CA GLY A 308 13.43 -17.77 -20.62
C GLY A 308 13.70 -19.22 -21.05
N SER A 309 13.64 -20.20 -20.15
CA SER A 309 13.15 -21.55 -20.45
C SER A 309 13.28 -22.48 -19.24
N GLY A 310 12.13 -22.91 -18.70
CA GLY A 310 12.06 -24.27 -18.21
C GLY A 310 12.29 -25.24 -19.38
N GLN A 311 13.08 -26.28 -19.11
CA GLN A 311 13.33 -27.49 -19.90
C GLN A 311 14.42 -27.46 -20.98
N ALA A 312 15.61 -27.92 -20.57
CA ALA A 312 16.15 -29.16 -21.13
C ALA A 312 16.78 -30.01 -19.99
N ARG A 313 15.93 -30.73 -19.25
CA ARG A 313 16.30 -32.00 -18.65
C ARG A 313 15.57 -33.09 -19.43
N ALA A 314 16.29 -33.72 -20.35
CA ALA A 314 16.05 -35.08 -20.81
C ALA A 314 17.32 -35.58 -21.49
N GLU A 315 17.94 -36.57 -20.84
CA GLU A 315 18.99 -37.51 -21.27
C GLU A 315 20.39 -36.98 -21.59
#